data_AF-A0A1I6E4E4-F1
#
_entry.id   AF-A0A1I6E4E4-F1
#
_cell.length_a   1.000
_cell.length_b   1.000
_cell.length_c   1.000
_cell.angle_alpha   90.00
_cell.angle_beta   90.00
_cell.angle_gamma   90.00
#
_symmetry.space_group_name_H-M   'P 1'
#
loop_
_entity.id
_entity.type
_entity.pdbx_description
1 polymer ?
#
loop_
_entity_poly.entity_id
_entity_poly.type
_entity_poly.pdbx_seq_one_letter_code
_entity_poly.pdbx_strand_id
1 'polypeptide(L)'
;MTPEELVEALAPIRLPPEVARFGPMDALIAFALGLLLALLLRAVLPSLTARKASPEAQARRALAAASQLPADERLFRLAHLLRQLDPDDQIPRPAGLSAQLYDPAHAPDTAPLEAAILAAARRKERGA
;
A
#
# COMPACT_ATOMS: atom_id res chain seq x y z
N MET A 1 -43.68 28.68 -34.42
CA MET A 1 -43.07 27.37 -34.64
C MET A 1 -43.28 26.55 -33.38
N THR A 2 -44.06 25.49 -33.47
CA THR A 2 -44.35 24.60 -32.33
C THR A 2 -43.28 23.51 -32.23
N PRO A 3 -43.06 22.92 -31.05
CA PRO A 3 -42.08 21.83 -30.90
C PRO A 3 -42.38 20.62 -31.79
N GLU A 4 -43.64 20.40 -32.15
CA GLU A 4 -44.07 19.32 -33.04
C GLU A 4 -43.60 19.53 -34.49
N GLU A 5 -43.63 20.77 -35.00
CA GLU A 5 -43.13 21.13 -36.34
C GLU A 5 -41.60 20.94 -36.47
N LEU A 6 -40.85 21.08 -35.37
CA LEU A 6 -39.40 20.85 -35.34
C LEU A 6 -39.03 19.36 -35.41
N VAL A 7 -39.85 18.49 -34.83
CA VAL A 7 -39.65 17.04 -34.85
C VAL A 7 -40.00 16.47 -36.24
N GLU A 8 -41.02 17.02 -36.89
CA GLU A 8 -41.44 16.61 -38.24
C GLU A 8 -40.47 17.10 -39.34
N ALA A 9 -39.76 18.21 -39.10
CA ALA A 9 -38.68 18.71 -39.96
C ALA A 9 -37.34 17.97 -39.81
N LEU A 10 -37.18 17.15 -38.76
CA LEU A 10 -36.02 16.28 -38.62
C LEU A 10 -36.16 15.12 -39.62
N ALA A 11 -35.44 15.22 -40.75
CA ALA A 11 -35.33 14.12 -41.70
C ALA A 11 -35.00 12.81 -40.96
N PRO A 12 -35.62 11.68 -41.33
CA PRO A 12 -35.40 10.41 -40.64
C PRO A 12 -33.91 10.11 -40.64
N ILE A 13 -33.27 10.16 -39.46
CA ILE A 13 -31.86 9.86 -39.27
C ILE A 13 -31.69 8.36 -39.52
N ARG A 14 -31.56 8.00 -40.79
CA ARG A 14 -31.23 6.63 -41.21
C ARG A 14 -29.73 6.50 -40.98
N LEU A 15 -29.37 5.97 -39.81
CA LEU A 15 -28.00 5.57 -39.53
C LEU A 15 -27.58 4.55 -40.60
N PRO A 16 -26.44 4.75 -41.27
CA PRO A 16 -25.93 3.79 -42.24
C PRO A 16 -25.80 2.42 -41.56
N PRO A 17 -26.19 1.32 -42.22
CA PRO A 17 -26.11 -0.02 -41.64
C PRO A 17 -24.68 -0.43 -41.29
N GLU A 18 -23.67 0.24 -41.86
CA GLU A 18 -22.27 0.08 -41.48
C GLU A 18 -22.01 0.45 -40.00
N VAL A 19 -22.74 1.44 -39.47
CA VAL A 19 -22.60 1.92 -38.08
C VAL A 19 -23.24 0.96 -37.07
N ALA A 20 -24.23 0.17 -37.50
CA ALA A 20 -24.88 -0.83 -36.66
C ALA A 20 -24.13 -2.18 -36.63
N ARG A 21 -23.11 -2.35 -37.47
CA ARG A 21 -22.36 -3.61 -37.55
C ARG A 21 -21.21 -3.61 -36.57
N PHE A 22 -21.31 -4.46 -35.56
CA PHE A 22 -20.23 -4.74 -34.64
C PHE A 22 -19.08 -5.44 -35.37
N GLY A 23 -17.99 -4.72 -35.57
CA GLY A 23 -16.82 -5.20 -36.29
C GLY A 23 -15.73 -5.76 -35.37
N PRO A 24 -14.66 -6.34 -35.95
CA PRO A 24 -13.49 -6.76 -35.19
C PRO A 24 -12.78 -5.59 -34.50
N MET A 25 -12.88 -4.37 -35.06
CA MET A 25 -12.33 -3.17 -34.45
C MET A 25 -13.09 -2.77 -33.18
N ASP A 26 -14.42 -2.90 -33.17
CA ASP A 26 -15.23 -2.64 -31.97
C ASP A 26 -14.92 -3.64 -30.86
N ALA A 27 -14.65 -4.90 -31.22
CA ALA A 27 -14.21 -5.92 -30.27
C ALA A 27 -12.85 -5.57 -29.64
N LEU A 28 -11.89 -5.07 -30.43
CA LEU A 28 -10.59 -4.61 -29.91
C LEU A 28 -10.73 -3.38 -29.01
N ILE A 29 -11.59 -2.43 -29.38
CA ILE A 29 -11.87 -1.24 -28.56
C ILE A 29 -12.52 -1.65 -27.24
N ALA A 30 -13.53 -2.52 -27.27
CA ALA A 30 -14.18 -3.04 -26.08
C ALA A 30 -13.18 -3.80 -25.18
N PHE A 31 -12.28 -4.58 -25.77
CA PHE A 31 -11.21 -5.26 -25.04
C PHE A 31 -10.24 -4.28 -24.38
N ALA A 32 -9.78 -3.25 -25.11
CA ALA A 32 -8.91 -2.21 -24.57
C ALA A 32 -9.59 -1.44 -23.42
N LEU A 33 -10.88 -1.11 -23.57
CA LEU A 33 -11.68 -0.50 -22.51
C LEU A 33 -11.81 -1.43 -21.28
N GLY A 34 -12.03 -2.73 -21.51
CA GLY A 34 -12.06 -3.72 -20.44
C GLY A 34 -10.74 -3.80 -19.67
N LEU A 35 -9.61 -3.79 -20.38
CA LEU A 35 -8.28 -3.75 -19.76
C LEU A 35 -8.06 -2.48 -18.95
N LEU A 36 -8.46 -1.33 -19.50
CA LEU A 36 -8.30 -0.03 -18.83
C LEU A 36 -9.17 0.03 -17.56
N LEU A 37 -10.40 -0.47 -17.63
CA LEU A 37 -11.31 -0.60 -16.49
C LEU A 37 -10.74 -1.57 -15.43
N ALA A 38 -10.18 -2.71 -15.85
CA ALA A 38 -9.54 -3.67 -14.95
C ALA A 38 -8.33 -3.06 -14.24
N LEU A 39 -7.53 -2.25 -14.94
CA LEU A 39 -6.40 -1.53 -14.36
C LEU A 39 -6.86 -0.52 -13.30
N LEU A 40 -7.93 0.23 -13.62
CA LEU A 40 -8.53 1.21 -12.72
C LEU A 40 -9.08 0.52 -11.46
N LEU A 41 -9.82 -0.58 -11.64
CA LEU A 41 -10.31 -1.43 -10.56
C LEU A 41 -9.15 -1.96 -9.72
N ARG A 42 -8.08 -2.47 -10.32
CA ARG A 42 -6.90 -2.95 -9.59
C ARG A 42 -6.23 -1.86 -8.75
N ALA A 43 -6.26 -0.60 -9.18
CA ALA A 43 -5.73 0.51 -8.40
C ALA A 43 -6.65 0.89 -7.22
N VAL A 44 -7.96 0.86 -7.42
CA VAL A 44 -8.95 1.31 -6.44
C VAL A 44 -9.30 0.22 -5.42
N LEU A 45 -9.45 -1.04 -5.86
CA LEU A 45 -9.81 -2.16 -5.00
C LEU A 45 -8.90 -2.31 -3.78
N PRO A 46 -7.56 -2.35 -3.88
CA PRO A 46 -6.72 -2.48 -2.68
C PRO A 46 -6.91 -1.32 -1.71
N SER A 47 -7.28 -0.12 -2.14
CA SER A 47 -7.60 0.95 -1.19
C SER A 47 -8.91 0.72 -0.42
N LEU A 48 -9.88 0.03 -1.03
CA LEU A 48 -11.20 -0.25 -0.43
C LEU A 48 -11.26 -1.59 0.29
N THR A 49 -10.51 -2.59 -0.19
CA THR A 49 -10.57 -3.98 0.27
C THR A 49 -9.28 -4.46 0.94
N ALA A 50 -8.17 -3.70 0.90
CA ALA A 50 -7.01 -4.09 1.69
C ALA A 50 -7.37 -3.98 3.17
N ARG A 51 -7.57 -5.15 3.77
CA ARG A 51 -7.50 -5.32 5.20
C ARG A 51 -6.14 -4.76 5.63
N LYS A 52 -6.16 -3.66 6.40
CA LYS A 52 -4.94 -3.05 6.94
C LYS A 52 -4.12 -4.19 7.55
N ALA A 53 -2.90 -4.40 7.03
CA ALA A 53 -2.01 -5.40 7.59
C ALA A 53 -1.83 -5.08 9.08
N SER A 54 -1.92 -6.08 9.95
CA SER A 54 -1.80 -5.80 11.38
C SER A 54 -0.44 -5.14 11.65
N PRO A 55 -0.39 -4.15 12.56
CA PRO A 55 0.87 -3.52 12.95
C PRO A 55 1.95 -4.55 13.33
N GLU A 56 1.58 -5.66 13.96
CA GLU A 56 2.49 -6.78 14.24
C GLU A 56 3.02 -7.46 12.96
N ALA A 57 2.17 -7.74 11.97
CA ALA A 57 2.60 -8.34 10.70
C ALA A 57 3.53 -7.40 9.92
N GLN A 58 3.28 -6.10 9.96
CA GLN A 58 4.13 -5.09 9.32
C GLN A 58 5.51 -5.00 10.02
N ALA A 59 5.53 -5.00 11.35
CA ALA A 59 6.77 -5.01 12.12
C ALA A 59 7.61 -6.27 11.83
N ARG A 60 7.00 -7.46 11.79
CA ARG A 60 7.71 -8.72 11.45
C ARG A 60 8.33 -8.69 10.06
N ARG A 61 7.62 -8.17 9.06
CA ARG A 61 8.17 -8.00 7.69
C ARG A 61 9.34 -7.03 7.67
N ALA A 62 9.26 -5.93 8.42
CA ALA A 62 10.32 -4.95 8.49
C ALA A 62 11.56 -5.47 9.25
N LEU A 63 11.38 -6.31 10.28
CA LEU A 63 12.46 -7.04 10.95
C LEU A 63 13.13 -8.05 10.01
N ALA A 64 12.35 -8.81 9.25
CA ALA A 64 12.88 -9.76 8.25
C ALA A 64 13.61 -9.07 7.09
N ALA A 65 13.21 -7.85 6.72
CA ALA A 65 13.96 -7.03 5.78
C ALA A 65 15.28 -6.54 6.41
N ALA A 66 15.25 -6.17 7.69
CA ALA A 66 16.43 -5.68 8.43
C ALA A 66 17.51 -6.74 8.64
N SER A 67 17.14 -8.03 8.70
CA SER A 67 18.11 -9.12 8.88
C SER A 67 19.01 -9.36 7.66
N GLN A 68 18.66 -8.81 6.49
CA GLN A 68 19.47 -8.89 5.27
C GLN A 68 20.52 -7.77 5.17
N LEU A 69 20.49 -6.78 6.06
CA LEU A 69 21.41 -5.65 6.02
C LEU A 69 22.73 -5.94 6.77
N PRO A 70 23.82 -5.25 6.41
CA PRO A 70 25.04 -5.19 7.21
C PRO A 70 24.74 -4.78 8.66
N ALA A 71 25.55 -5.21 9.62
CA ALA A 71 25.30 -5.02 11.05
C ALA A 71 25.03 -3.56 11.44
N ASP A 72 25.81 -2.62 10.90
CA ASP A 72 25.69 -1.18 11.19
C ASP A 72 24.38 -0.60 10.64
N GLU A 73 24.02 -0.98 9.41
CA GLU A 73 22.78 -0.53 8.77
C GLU A 73 21.55 -1.16 9.42
N ARG A 74 21.65 -2.42 9.87
CA ARG A 74 20.60 -3.12 10.60
C ARG A 74 20.26 -2.39 11.89
N LEU A 75 21.26 -1.98 12.66
CA LEU A 75 21.04 -1.26 13.92
C LEU A 75 20.32 0.07 13.70
N PHE A 76 20.78 0.85 12.72
CA PHE A 76 20.12 2.09 12.34
C PHE A 76 18.66 1.85 11.92
N ARG A 77 18.42 0.83 11.09
CA ARG A 77 17.08 0.43 10.64
C ARG A 77 16.17 0.07 11.81
N LEU A 78 16.67 -0.71 12.77
CA LEU A 78 15.92 -1.15 13.95
C LEU A 78 15.61 0.04 14.89
N ALA A 79 16.58 0.93 15.14
CA ALA A 79 16.37 2.11 15.95
C ALA A 79 15.33 3.06 15.33
N HIS A 80 15.39 3.26 14.01
CA HIS A 80 14.42 4.05 13.28
C HIS A 80 13.01 3.43 13.32
N LEU A 81 12.92 2.11 13.15
CA LEU A 81 11.65 1.37 13.20
C LEU A 81 11.01 1.46 14.59
N LEU A 82 11.79 1.34 15.67
CA LEU A 82 11.29 1.53 17.03
C LEU A 82 10.73 2.94 17.23
N ARG A 83 11.44 3.99 16.78
CA ARG A 83 10.98 5.39 16.87
C ARG A 83 9.67 5.64 16.11
N GLN A 84 9.44 4.96 14.99
CA GLN A 84 8.18 5.07 14.23
C GLN A 84 6.99 4.38 14.92
N LEU A 85 7.24 3.30 15.66
CA LEU A 85 6.21 2.56 16.37
C LEU A 85 5.89 3.16 17.75
N ASP A 86 6.88 3.78 18.38
CA ASP A 86 6.79 4.38 19.70
C ASP A 86 7.32 5.83 19.72
N PRO A 87 6.61 6.78 19.09
CA PRO A 87 7.06 8.18 19.01
C PRO A 87 7.10 8.88 20.37
N ASP A 88 6.35 8.38 21.36
CA ASP A 88 6.24 8.93 22.71
C ASP A 88 7.24 8.30 23.70
N ASP A 89 8.14 7.43 23.23
CA ASP A 89 9.17 6.72 24.03
C ASP A 89 8.58 6.02 25.27
N GLN A 90 7.36 5.50 25.15
CA GLN A 90 6.63 4.85 26.24
C GLN A 90 7.17 3.45 26.55
N ILE A 91 7.96 2.87 25.65
CA ILE A 91 8.60 1.57 25.83
C ILE A 91 10.01 1.83 26.35
N PRO A 92 10.33 1.38 27.58
CA PRO A 92 11.66 1.56 28.11
C PRO A 92 12.67 0.89 27.19
N ARG A 93 13.66 1.67 26.74
CA ARG A 93 14.77 1.14 25.94
C ARG A 93 15.50 0.06 26.74
N PRO A 94 16.01 -0.99 26.08
CA PRO A 94 16.75 -2.03 26.77
C PRO A 94 17.90 -1.44 27.60
N ALA A 95 18.01 -1.86 28.87
CA ALA A 95 19.06 -1.40 29.76
C ALA A 95 20.43 -1.77 29.18
N GLY A 96 21.35 -0.80 29.13
CA GLY A 96 22.70 -1.01 28.58
C GLY A 96 22.82 -0.89 27.05
N LEU A 97 21.73 -0.73 26.31
CA LEU A 97 21.77 -0.52 24.85
C LEU A 97 22.65 0.69 24.49
N SER A 98 22.50 1.80 25.23
CA SER A 98 23.31 3.01 25.01
C SER A 98 24.81 2.73 25.19
N ALA A 99 25.19 1.94 26.19
CA ALA A 99 26.60 1.60 26.43
C ALA A 99 27.15 0.68 25.33
N GLN A 100 26.35 -0.28 24.85
CA GLN A 100 26.74 -1.19 23.76
C GLN A 100 26.83 -0.48 22.40
N LEU A 101 26.05 0.57 22.16
CA LEU A 101 26.10 1.36 20.93
C LEU A 101 27.38 2.21 20.79
N TYR A 102 28.03 2.54 21.91
CA TYR A 102 29.27 3.33 21.93
C TYR A 102 30.52 2.47 22.14
N ASP A 103 30.40 1.15 22.19
CA ASP A 103 31.54 0.24 22.27
C ASP A 103 31.92 -0.25 20.86
N PRO A 104 33.01 0.25 20.26
CA PRO A 104 33.44 -0.16 18.93
C PRO A 104 33.98 -1.60 18.89
N ALA A 105 34.23 -2.24 20.04
CA ALA A 105 34.80 -3.58 20.10
C ALA A 105 33.74 -4.71 20.07
N HIS A 106 32.46 -4.37 20.25
CA HIS A 106 31.39 -5.36 20.35
C HIS A 106 30.28 -5.09 19.33
N ALA A 107 29.94 -6.11 18.53
CA ALA A 107 28.71 -6.08 17.76
C ALA A 107 27.52 -6.06 18.73
N PRO A 108 26.69 -5.00 18.73
CA PRO A 108 25.63 -4.87 19.72
C PRO A 108 24.55 -5.93 19.52
N ASP A 109 24.03 -6.46 20.63
CA ASP A 109 22.98 -7.46 20.60
C ASP A 109 21.66 -6.83 20.14
N THR A 110 21.15 -7.27 18.99
CA THR A 110 19.91 -6.76 18.39
C THR A 110 18.66 -7.44 18.93
N ALA A 111 18.78 -8.61 19.57
CA ALA A 111 17.64 -9.37 20.09
C ALA A 111 16.75 -8.57 21.07
N PRO A 112 17.28 -7.82 22.05
CA PRO A 112 16.45 -7.00 22.93
C PRO A 112 15.73 -5.86 22.19
N LEU A 113 16.33 -5.34 21.12
CA LEU A 113 15.75 -4.27 20.30
C LEU A 113 14.59 -4.81 19.44
N GLU A 114 14.73 -6.00 18.88
CA GLU A 114 13.67 -6.69 18.13
C GLU A 114 12.46 -7.03 19.02
N ALA A 115 12.72 -7.47 20.26
CA ALA A 115 11.67 -7.73 21.24
C ALA A 115 10.88 -6.44 21.60
N ALA A 116 11.58 -5.32 21.77
CA ALA A 116 10.97 -4.02 22.03
C ALA A 116 10.10 -3.55 20.84
N ILE A 117 10.56 -3.75 19.61
CA ILE A 117 9.80 -3.45 18.38
C ILE A 117 8.49 -4.26 18.32
N LEU A 118 8.53 -5.56 18.61
CA LEU A 118 7.33 -6.40 18.62
C LEU A 118 6.35 -6.01 19.73
N ALA A 119 6.86 -5.64 20.91
CA ALA A 119 6.03 -5.12 22.00
C ALA A 119 5.32 -3.81 21.59
N ALA A 120 6.04 -2.90 20.91
CA ALA A 120 5.49 -1.66 20.37
C ALA A 120 4.38 -1.90 19.36
N ALA A 121 4.63 -2.80 18.41
CA ALA A 121 3.67 -3.16 17.37
C ALA A 121 2.38 -3.73 17.96
N ARG A 122 2.48 -4.62 18.95
CA ARG A 122 1.32 -5.19 19.65
C ARG A 122 0.52 -4.16 20.42
N ARG A 123 1.19 -3.19 21.08
CA ARG A 123 0.50 -2.11 21.79
C ARG A 123 -0.28 -1.23 20.81
N LYS A 124 0.35 -0.88 19.68
CA LYS A 124 -0.28 -0.10 18.61
C LYS A 124 -1.49 -0.82 18.00
N GLU A 125 -1.43 -2.14 17.88
CA GLU A 125 -2.57 -2.97 17.42
C GLU A 125 -3.71 -3.03 18.44
N ARG A 126 -3.43 -2.96 19.74
CA ARG A 126 -4.46 -2.93 20.80
C ARG A 126 -5.08 -1.55 21.01
N GLY A 127 -4.37 -0.49 20.64
CA GLY A 127 -4.83 0.90 20.77
C GLY A 127 -5.47 1.49 19.50
N ALA A 128 -5.51 0.74 18.40
CA ALA A 128 -6.12 1.12 17.12
C ALA A 128 -7.44 0.38 16.89
#